data_AF-A0AAX6GZW4-F1
#
_entry.id   AF-A0AAX6GZW4-F1
#
_cell.length_a   1.000
_cell.length_b   1.000
_cell.length_c   1.000
_cell.angle_alpha   90.00
_cell.angle_beta   90.00
_cell.angle_gamma   90.00
#
_symmetry.space_group_name_H-M   'P 1'
#
loop_
_entity.id
_entity.type
_entity.pdbx_description
1 polymer ?
#
loop_
_entity_poly.entity_id
_entity_poly.type
_entity_poly.pdbx_seq_one_letter_code
_entity_poly.pdbx_strand_id
1 'polypeptide(L)'
;MRPQNFLDFYSYSFRYCLTEDKQKSIDIESACELLDLVLGFQFRPQIDKLTEFLKNQHEYKVINMDQWMGFLRFCNEINFPSLDNYDATLAWPLVLDNFVEWMRQ
;
A
#
# COMPACT_ATOMS: atom_id res chain seq x y z
N MET A 1 9.93 14.71 12.56
CA MET A 1 9.21 15.27 11.40
C MET A 1 9.61 14.47 10.18
N ARG A 2 8.66 13.83 9.48
CA ARG A 2 8.96 13.28 8.14
C ARG A 2 9.40 14.46 7.27
N PRO A 3 10.52 14.39 6.55
CA PRO A 3 10.85 15.45 5.60
C PRO A 3 9.72 15.47 4.56
N GLN A 4 9.19 16.66 4.25
CA GLN A 4 8.18 16.87 3.20
C GLN A 4 8.55 16.08 1.92
N ASN A 5 9.86 15.96 1.68
CA ASN A 5 10.51 15.21 0.62
C ASN A 5 10.10 13.73 0.50
N PHE A 6 9.80 13.01 1.60
CA PHE A 6 9.50 11.57 1.48
C PHE A 6 8.11 11.33 0.88
N LEU A 7 7.12 12.14 1.25
CA LEU A 7 5.77 12.01 0.67
C LEU A 7 5.80 12.29 -0.84
N ASP A 8 6.55 13.31 -1.24
CA ASP A 8 6.75 13.67 -2.64
C ASP A 8 7.49 12.56 -3.39
N PHE A 9 8.55 12.00 -2.78
CA PHE A 9 9.28 10.85 -3.32
C PHE A 9 8.38 9.62 -3.47
N TYR A 10 7.60 9.27 -2.45
CA TYR A 10 6.71 8.12 -2.47
C TYR A 10 5.60 8.25 -3.51
N SER A 11 5.03 9.45 -3.67
CA SER A 11 4.07 9.72 -4.73
C SER A 11 4.72 9.69 -6.12
N TYR A 12 5.97 10.18 -6.22
CA TYR A 12 6.74 10.14 -7.46
C TYR A 12 7.10 8.72 -7.88
N SER A 13 7.47 7.83 -6.96
CA SER A 13 7.86 6.45 -7.28
C SER A 13 6.75 5.71 -8.02
N PHE A 14 5.49 5.91 -7.61
CA PHE A 14 4.34 5.36 -8.32
C PHE A 14 4.20 5.95 -9.72
N ARG A 15 4.29 7.29 -9.86
CA ARG A 15 4.23 7.96 -11.17
C ARG A 15 5.34 7.50 -12.11
N TYR A 16 6.52 7.21 -11.59
CA TYR A 16 7.65 6.71 -12.36
C TYR A 16 7.33 5.36 -13.04
N CYS A 17 6.52 4.52 -12.41
CA CYS A 17 6.08 3.24 -12.97
C CYS A 17 4.93 3.37 -13.99
N LEU A 18 4.38 4.57 -14.22
CA LEU A 18 3.37 4.81 -15.25
C LEU A 18 4.08 5.10 -16.58
N THR A 19 4.26 4.07 -17.41
CA THR A 19 5.06 4.14 -18.64
C THR A 19 4.24 4.50 -19.88
N GLU A 20 2.91 4.36 -19.84
CA GLU A 20 2.03 4.62 -20.98
C GLU A 20 1.19 5.89 -20.81
N ASP A 21 0.86 6.55 -21.93
CA ASP A 21 -0.03 7.71 -21.93
C ASP A 21 -1.41 7.31 -21.38
N LYS A 22 -1.93 8.11 -20.44
CA LYS A 22 -3.21 7.90 -19.72
C LYS A 22 -3.25 6.69 -18.78
N GLN A 23 -2.14 5.98 -18.55
CA GLN A 23 -2.08 4.95 -17.51
C GLN A 23 -2.29 5.58 -16.13
N LYS A 24 -3.17 5.01 -15.31
CA LYS A 24 -3.52 5.51 -13.97
C LYS A 24 -3.30 4.49 -12.86
N SER A 25 -2.79 3.32 -13.22
CA SER A 25 -2.60 2.20 -12.33
C SER A 25 -1.45 1.30 -12.80
N ILE A 26 -0.81 0.62 -11.85
CA ILE A 26 0.23 -0.38 -12.10
C ILE A 26 -0.32 -1.77 -11.73
N ASP A 27 0.24 -2.83 -12.30
CA ASP A 27 -0.13 -4.20 -11.94
C ASP A 27 0.35 -4.56 -10.52
N ILE A 28 -0.20 -5.66 -9.98
CA ILE A 28 0.09 -6.12 -8.61
C ILE A 28 1.57 -6.46 -8.42
N GLU A 29 2.22 -7.07 -9.40
CA GLU A 29 3.62 -7.48 -9.28
C GLU A 29 4.53 -6.25 -9.16
N SER A 30 4.36 -5.29 -10.08
CA SER A 30 5.05 -4.00 -10.04
C SER A 30 4.79 -3.24 -8.74
N ALA A 31 3.55 -3.24 -8.25
CA ALA A 31 3.21 -2.60 -6.98
C ALA A 31 3.93 -3.25 -5.79
N CYS A 32 4.01 -4.59 -5.75
CA CYS A 32 4.67 -5.32 -4.67
C CYS A 32 6.18 -5.03 -4.62
N GLU A 33 6.85 -5.09 -5.78
CA GLU A 33 8.28 -4.78 -5.89
C GLU A 33 8.57 -3.34 -5.47
N LEU A 34 7.72 -2.39 -5.92
CA LEU A 34 7.88 -0.99 -5.55
C LEU A 34 7.66 -0.76 -4.05
N LEU A 35 6.65 -1.41 -3.44
CA LEU A 35 6.40 -1.35 -1.99
C LEU A 35 7.61 -1.83 -1.19
N ASP A 36 8.19 -2.98 -1.55
CA ASP A 36 9.40 -3.49 -0.88
C ASP A 36 10.57 -2.52 -1.04
N LEU A 37 10.77 -1.97 -2.24
CA LEU A 37 11.85 -1.02 -2.51
C LEU A 37 11.73 0.27 -1.69
N VAL A 38 10.53 0.87 -1.61
CA VAL A 38 10.37 2.21 -1.03
C VAL A 38 9.95 2.21 0.44
N LEU A 39 9.35 1.12 0.95
CA LEU A 39 8.88 1.00 2.33
C LEU A 39 9.45 -0.21 3.08
N GLY A 40 9.98 -1.20 2.39
CA GLY A 40 10.42 -2.47 3.00
C GLY A 40 11.51 -2.30 4.06
N PHE A 41 12.40 -1.32 3.93
CA PHE A 41 13.42 -1.05 4.96
C PHE A 41 12.80 -0.58 6.29
N GLN A 42 11.75 0.25 6.24
CA GLN A 42 11.17 0.88 7.43
C GLN A 42 9.97 0.10 7.99
N PHE A 43 9.19 -0.55 7.13
CA PHE A 43 7.92 -1.18 7.47
C PHE A 43 7.89 -2.67 7.09
N ARG A 44 9.04 -3.35 7.25
CA ARG A 44 9.22 -4.72 6.77
C ARG A 44 8.06 -5.67 7.11
N PRO A 45 7.61 -5.78 8.38
CA PRO A 45 6.51 -6.68 8.73
C PRO A 45 5.19 -6.37 8.02
N GLN A 46 4.87 -5.08 7.88
CA GLN A 46 3.68 -4.62 7.17
C GLN A 46 3.77 -4.94 5.69
N ILE A 47 4.91 -4.66 5.05
CA ILE A 47 5.11 -4.86 3.61
C ILE A 47 5.13 -6.35 3.26
N ASP A 48 5.77 -7.19 4.07
CA ASP A 48 5.76 -8.64 3.86
C ASP A 48 4.31 -9.18 3.85
N LYS A 49 3.47 -8.76 4.82
CA LYS A 49 2.05 -9.17 4.85
C LYS A 49 1.19 -8.55 3.78
N LEU A 50 1.38 -7.28 3.46
CA LEU A 50 0.62 -6.61 2.42
C LEU A 50 0.91 -7.22 1.05
N THR A 51 2.18 -7.49 0.75
CA THR A 51 2.56 -8.14 -0.53
C THR A 51 2.11 -9.59 -0.59
N GLU A 52 2.15 -10.34 0.52
CA GLU A 52 1.56 -11.68 0.62
C GLU A 52 0.06 -11.64 0.29
N PHE A 53 -0.69 -10.73 0.91
CA PHE A 53 -2.12 -10.56 0.64
C PHE A 53 -2.37 -10.21 -0.84
N LEU A 54 -1.68 -9.18 -1.35
CA LEU A 54 -1.87 -8.70 -2.72
C LEU A 54 -1.59 -9.79 -3.77
N LYS A 55 -0.60 -10.65 -3.54
CA LYS A 55 -0.24 -11.76 -4.44
C LYS A 55 -1.24 -12.93 -4.37
N ASN A 56 -1.91 -13.14 -3.23
CA ASN A 56 -2.82 -14.27 -3.03
C ASN A 56 -4.30 -13.95 -3.34
N GLN A 57 -4.69 -12.68 -3.27
CA GLN A 57 -6.05 -12.25 -3.63
C GLN A 57 -6.28 -12.23 -5.15
N HIS A 58 -7.54 -12.34 -5.60
CA HIS A 58 -7.92 -12.34 -7.03
C HIS A 58 -8.85 -11.19 -7.45
N GLU A 59 -9.25 -10.34 -6.50
CA GLU A 59 -10.21 -9.25 -6.71
C GLU A 59 -9.56 -8.04 -7.40
N TYR A 60 -8.35 -7.69 -6.98
CA TYR A 60 -7.57 -6.57 -7.48
C TYR A 60 -6.53 -7.04 -8.49
N LYS A 61 -6.55 -6.43 -9.67
CA LYS A 61 -5.56 -6.68 -10.73
C LYS A 61 -4.54 -5.57 -10.88
N VAL A 62 -4.86 -4.39 -10.35
CA VAL A 62 -4.07 -3.18 -10.48
C VAL A 62 -4.20 -2.33 -9.22
N ILE A 63 -3.19 -1.51 -8.97
CA ILE A 63 -3.14 -0.52 -7.90
C ILE A 63 -3.14 0.88 -8.51
N ASN A 64 -4.04 1.75 -8.03
CA ASN A 64 -4.08 3.17 -8.41
C ASN A 64 -3.39 4.06 -7.35
N MET A 65 -3.27 5.36 -7.64
CA MET A 65 -2.61 6.32 -6.74
C MET A 65 -3.28 6.45 -5.37
N ASP A 66 -4.61 6.36 -5.29
CA ASP A 66 -5.34 6.47 -4.02
C ASP A 66 -4.99 5.30 -3.08
N GLN A 67 -5.04 4.08 -3.61
CA GLN A 67 -4.63 2.87 -2.89
C GLN A 67 -3.15 2.93 -2.48
N TRP A 68 -2.28 3.36 -3.40
CA TRP A 68 -0.85 3.53 -3.13
C TRP A 68 -0.59 4.47 -1.95
N MET A 69 -1.23 5.65 -1.93
CA MET A 69 -1.13 6.60 -0.83
C MET A 69 -1.75 6.05 0.46
N GLY A 70 -2.83 5.27 0.34
CA GLY A 70 -3.44 4.54 1.45
C GLY A 70 -2.46 3.59 2.14
N PHE A 71 -1.63 2.86 1.40
CA PHE A 71 -0.63 1.94 1.97
C PHE A 71 0.40 2.67 2.85
N LEU A 72 0.89 3.82 2.41
CA LEU A 72 1.77 4.64 3.24
C LEU A 72 1.04 5.15 4.48
N ARG A 73 -0.20 5.63 4.33
CA ARG A 73 -1.00 6.08 5.47
C ARG A 73 -1.18 4.95 6.50
N PHE A 74 -1.52 3.75 6.02
CA PHE A 74 -1.66 2.55 6.84
C PHE A 74 -0.40 2.24 7.63
N CYS A 75 0.76 2.22 6.96
CA CYS A 75 2.05 1.96 7.61
C CYS A 75 2.40 2.97 8.72
N ASN A 76 1.92 4.21 8.61
CA ASN A 76 2.21 5.26 9.59
C ASN A 76 1.20 5.35 10.73
N GLU A 77 -0.06 5.00 10.48
CA GLU A 77 -1.16 5.26 11.41
C GLU A 77 -1.65 4.00 12.13
N ILE A 78 -1.47 2.81 11.54
CA ILE A 78 -2.03 1.58 12.08
C ILE A 78 -0.99 0.81 12.90
N ASN A 79 -1.39 0.39 14.09
CA ASN A 79 -0.60 -0.47 14.95
C ASN A 79 -0.49 -1.85 14.29
N PHE A 80 0.73 -2.32 14.12
CA PHE A 80 1.01 -3.62 13.51
C PHE A 80 1.84 -4.47 14.47
N PRO A 81 1.50 -5.76 14.69
CA PRO A 81 0.50 -6.56 13.97
C PRO A 81 -0.92 -6.57 14.60
N SER A 82 -1.18 -5.81 15.67
CA SER A 82 -2.45 -5.89 16.41
C SER A 82 -3.68 -5.40 15.63
N LEU A 83 -3.53 -4.39 14.77
CA LEU A 83 -4.62 -3.74 14.02
C LEU A 83 -5.78 -3.26 14.94
N ASP A 84 -5.47 -2.97 16.20
CA ASP A 84 -6.43 -2.65 17.26
C ASP A 84 -6.96 -1.22 17.14
N ASN A 85 -6.19 -0.33 16.53
CA ASN A 85 -6.59 1.03 16.21
C ASN A 85 -7.17 1.18 14.80
N TYR A 86 -7.43 0.08 14.07
CA TYR A 86 -8.05 0.14 12.75
C TYR A 86 -9.56 0.36 12.85
N ASP A 87 -10.04 1.38 12.13
CA ASP A 87 -11.45 1.73 12.03
C ASP A 87 -11.89 1.75 10.55
N ALA A 88 -12.74 0.79 10.17
CA ALA A 88 -13.26 0.63 8.81
C ALA A 88 -14.29 1.71 8.42
N THR A 89 -14.72 2.56 9.37
CA THR A 89 -15.60 3.69 9.06
C THR A 89 -14.84 4.91 8.55
N LEU A 90 -13.51 4.91 8.68
CA LEU A 90 -12.63 5.90 8.07
C LEU A 90 -12.52 5.64 6.56
N ALA A 91 -12.13 6.67 5.79
CA ALA A 91 -12.00 6.59 4.34
C ALA A 91 -10.72 5.83 3.90
N TRP A 92 -10.62 4.56 4.27
CA TRP A 92 -9.61 3.65 3.75
C TRP A 92 -10.00 3.16 2.35
N PRO A 93 -9.02 2.96 1.46
CA PRO A 93 -9.24 2.19 0.25
C PRO A 93 -9.74 0.79 0.59
N LEU A 94 -10.76 0.29 -0.11
CA LEU A 94 -11.38 -1.02 0.17
C LEU A 94 -10.37 -2.18 0.23
N VAL A 95 -9.29 -2.11 -0.54
CA VAL A 95 -8.19 -3.10 -0.50
C VAL A 95 -7.55 -3.22 0.89
N LEU A 96 -7.51 -2.14 1.66
CA LEU A 96 -6.99 -2.14 3.03
C LEU A 96 -8.01 -2.68 4.03
N ASP A 97 -9.31 -2.43 3.84
CA ASP A 97 -10.35 -3.08 4.64
C ASP A 97 -10.28 -4.61 4.46
N ASN A 98 -10.23 -5.07 3.20
CA ASN A 98 -10.13 -6.49 2.87
C ASN A 98 -8.80 -7.10 3.39
N PHE A 99 -7.70 -6.35 3.37
CA PHE A 99 -6.43 -6.78 3.97
C PHE A 99 -6.54 -6.98 5.48
N VAL A 100 -7.19 -6.05 6.21
CA VAL A 100 -7.37 -6.16 7.65
C VAL A 100 -8.29 -7.32 8.01
N GLU A 101 -9.36 -7.54 7.23
CA GLU A 101 -10.21 -8.72 7.38
C GLU A 101 -9.43 -10.02 7.17
N TRP A 102 -8.59 -10.09 6.14
CA TRP A 102 -7.72 -11.23 5.88
C TRP A 102 -6.71 -11.49 7.01
N MET A 103 -6.12 -10.44 7.59
CA MET A 103 -5.17 -10.56 8.71
C MET A 103 -5.80 -11.07 10.03
N ARG A 104 -7.12 -10.96 10.16
CA ARG A 104 -7.87 -11.37 11.38
C ARG A 104 -8.39 -12.81 11.29
N GLN A 105 -8.23 -13.48 10.15
CA GLN A 105 -8.56 -14.90 9.95
C GLN A 105 -7.43 -15.79 10.46
#